data_AF-A0A838F537-F1
#
_entry.id   AF-A0A838F537-F1
#
_cell.length_a   1.000
_cell.length_b   1.000
_cell.length_c   1.000
_cell.angle_alpha   90.00
_cell.angle_beta   90.00
_cell.angle_gamma   90.00
#
_symmetry.space_group_name_H-M   'P 1'
#
loop_
_entity.id
_entity.type
_entity.pdbx_description
1 polymer ?
#
loop_
_entity_poly.entity_id
_entity_poly.type
_entity_poly.pdbx_seq_one_letter_code
_entity_poly.pdbx_strand_id
1 'polypeptide(L)'
;FIGIDGLYETVFLFERGIALWAKIGKIIPVYNANPNSGITLTAAAGFLQHRIKISDPNHTLPYLSGDYTKGYDRLSNGPAIYQYVGYTHLDKRKLVNFTVGIEAMEAFTKNRRDWNFDQMKKDESRRLDILLGIKAGWILPFYGKAEERIYTF
;
A
#
# COMPACT_ATOMS: atom_id res chain seq x y z
N PHE A 1 -20.83 5.39 -20.07
CA PHE A 1 -21.07 6.84 -20.26
C PHE A 1 -21.28 7.09 -21.74
N ILE A 2 -21.98 8.15 -22.17
CA ILE A 2 -22.08 8.48 -23.60
C ILE A 2 -21.01 9.54 -23.89
N GLY A 3 -20.10 9.23 -24.80
CA GLY A 3 -19.05 10.14 -25.25
C GLY A 3 -19.62 11.24 -26.15
N ILE A 4 -18.82 12.29 -26.37
CA ILE A 4 -19.16 13.37 -27.33
C ILE A 4 -19.34 12.87 -28.77
N ASP A 5 -18.87 11.67 -29.06
CA ASP A 5 -19.00 10.93 -30.32
C ASP A 5 -20.32 10.14 -30.41
N GLY A 6 -21.14 10.14 -29.36
CA GLY A 6 -22.40 9.41 -29.29
C GLY A 6 -22.25 7.92 -29.03
N LEU A 7 -21.03 7.43 -28.80
CA LEU A 7 -20.74 6.02 -28.53
C LEU A 7 -20.74 5.75 -27.01
N TYR A 8 -20.95 4.47 -26.67
CA TYR A 8 -20.84 4.02 -25.31
C TYR A 8 -19.38 3.90 -24.90
N GLU A 9 -19.02 4.64 -23.87
CA GLU A 9 -17.68 4.69 -23.32
C GLU A 9 -17.58 3.95 -22.00
N THR A 10 -16.48 3.21 -21.88
CA THR A 10 -16.11 2.47 -20.67
C THR A 10 -15.13 3.29 -19.86
N VAL A 11 -15.53 3.61 -18.64
CA VAL A 11 -14.71 4.35 -17.68
C VAL A 11 -14.11 3.38 -16.69
N PHE A 12 -12.79 3.45 -16.52
CA PHE A 12 -12.09 2.64 -15.53
C PHE A 12 -11.79 3.47 -14.28
N LEU A 13 -12.08 2.89 -13.11
CA LEU A 13 -11.80 3.48 -11.81
C LEU A 13 -10.69 2.70 -11.14
N PHE A 14 -9.60 3.37 -10.78
CA PHE A 14 -8.47 2.78 -10.09
C PHE A 14 -8.21 3.50 -8.79
N GLU A 15 -7.89 2.77 -7.73
CA GLU A 15 -7.34 3.37 -6.51
C GLU A 15 -5.90 3.83 -6.78
N ARG A 16 -5.57 5.06 -6.38
CA ARG A 16 -4.19 5.58 -6.45
C ARG A 16 -3.87 6.37 -5.20
N GLY A 17 -2.73 6.11 -4.60
CA GLY A 17 -2.35 6.76 -3.35
C GLY A 17 -0.85 6.78 -3.09
N ILE A 18 -0.50 7.40 -1.97
CA ILE A 18 0.83 7.39 -1.36
C ILE A 18 0.64 7.03 0.11
N ALA A 19 1.49 6.15 0.61
CA ALA A 19 1.50 5.76 2.02
C ALA A 19 2.91 5.92 2.58
N LEU A 20 3.02 6.57 3.73
CA LEU A 20 4.27 6.70 4.48
C LEU A 20 4.11 5.99 5.82
N TRP A 21 5.05 5.13 6.17
CA TRP A 21 4.96 4.26 7.36
C TRP A 21 6.25 4.27 8.16
N ALA A 22 6.14 4.46 9.47
CA ALA A 22 7.19 4.12 10.42
C ALA A 22 6.86 2.76 11.03
N LYS A 23 7.68 1.73 10.74
CA LYS A 23 7.40 0.33 11.11
C LYS A 23 8.32 -0.15 12.22
N ILE A 24 7.73 -0.86 13.18
CA ILE A 24 8.45 -1.62 14.20
C ILE A 24 7.95 -3.07 14.17
N GLY A 25 8.87 -4.02 14.22
CA GLY A 25 8.51 -5.43 14.14
C GLY A 25 9.53 -6.32 14.81
N LYS A 26 9.08 -7.52 15.19
CA LYS A 26 9.91 -8.55 15.81
C LYS A 26 9.56 -9.92 15.23
N ILE A 27 10.58 -10.74 15.05
CA ILE A 27 10.44 -12.15 14.75
C ILE A 27 10.46 -12.91 16.07
N ILE A 28 9.39 -13.66 16.34
CA ILE A 28 9.24 -14.54 17.49
C ILE A 28 9.59 -15.95 17.00
N PRO A 29 10.72 -16.53 17.44
CA PRO A 29 11.12 -17.85 17.02
C PRO A 29 10.15 -18.90 17.58
N VAL A 30 9.55 -19.70 16.70
CA VAL A 30 8.62 -20.77 17.10
C VAL A 30 9.37 -22.08 17.35
N TYR A 31 10.47 -22.31 16.64
CA TYR A 31 11.29 -23.51 16.77
C TYR A 31 12.72 -23.18 17.19
N ASN A 32 13.19 -23.79 18.28
CA ASN A 32 14.55 -23.65 18.82
C ASN A 32 15.67 -24.02 17.83
N ALA A 33 15.33 -24.70 16.73
CA ALA A 33 16.27 -25.04 15.69
C ALA A 33 16.82 -23.80 14.97
N ASN A 34 16.09 -22.68 14.89
CA ASN A 34 16.56 -21.48 14.21
C ASN A 34 15.95 -20.19 14.79
N PRO A 35 16.72 -19.40 15.56
CA PRO A 35 16.22 -18.18 16.19
C PRO A 35 15.83 -17.08 15.19
N ASN A 36 16.28 -17.18 13.93
CA ASN A 36 15.99 -16.21 12.88
C ASN A 36 14.73 -16.55 12.06
N SER A 37 14.10 -17.70 12.32
CA SER A 37 12.87 -18.12 11.65
C SER A 37 11.71 -18.17 12.63
N GLY A 38 10.55 -17.64 12.24
CA GLY A 38 9.39 -17.66 13.11
C GLY A 38 8.28 -16.72 12.70
N ILE A 39 7.36 -16.51 13.65
CA ILE A 39 6.22 -15.61 13.45
C ILE A 39 6.75 -14.18 13.46
N THR A 40 6.48 -13.45 12.39
CA THR A 40 6.82 -12.05 12.25
C THR A 40 5.59 -11.21 12.56
N LEU A 41 5.70 -10.37 13.59
CA LEU A 41 4.72 -9.37 13.92
C LEU A 41 5.32 -8.01 13.59
N THR A 42 4.58 -7.19 12.86
CA THR A 42 4.97 -5.82 12.56
C THR A 42 3.79 -4.90 12.76
N ALA A 43 3.99 -3.85 13.54
CA ALA A 43 3.04 -2.77 13.69
C ALA A 43 3.68 -1.50 13.14
N ALA A 44 2.87 -0.61 12.59
CA ALA A 44 3.35 0.65 12.06
C ALA A 44 2.28 1.72 12.20
N ALA A 45 2.75 2.96 12.33
CA ALA A 45 1.93 4.15 12.28
C ALA A 45 2.43 5.05 11.16
N GLY A 46 1.53 5.79 10.54
CA GLY A 46 1.86 6.50 9.32
C GLY A 46 0.78 7.44 8.85
N PHE A 47 0.90 7.81 7.58
CA PHE A 47 -0.05 8.66 6.88
C PHE A 47 -0.41 8.02 5.55
N LEU A 48 -1.71 7.90 5.27
CA LEU A 48 -2.23 7.38 4.02
C LEU A 48 -2.97 8.50 3.29
N GLN A 49 -2.66 8.65 2.01
CA GLN A 49 -3.42 9.46 1.08
C GLN A 49 -3.83 8.60 -0.10
N HIS A 50 -5.11 8.64 -0.47
CA HIS A 50 -5.62 7.94 -1.64
C HIS A 50 -6.65 8.78 -2.39
N ARG A 51 -6.84 8.44 -3.66
CA ARG A 51 -7.82 9.03 -4.57
C ARG A 51 -8.25 8.01 -5.61
N ILE A 52 -9.42 8.24 -6.19
CA ILE A 52 -9.94 7.47 -7.31
C ILE A 52 -9.39 8.10 -8.60
N LYS A 53 -8.49 7.39 -9.27
CA LYS A 53 -8.05 7.75 -10.62
C LYS A 53 -9.10 7.27 -11.61
N ILE A 54 -9.76 8.22 -12.26
CA ILE A 54 -10.69 7.97 -13.36
C ILE A 54 -9.87 7.95 -14.66
N SER A 55 -10.01 6.89 -15.44
CA SER A 55 -9.36 6.74 -16.74
C SER A 55 -10.42 6.59 -17.82
N ASP A 56 -10.38 7.52 -18.78
CA ASP A 56 -11.15 7.49 -20.01
C ASP A 56 -10.16 7.25 -21.17
N PRO A 57 -10.11 6.03 -21.75
CA PRO A 57 -9.16 5.69 -22.80
C PRO A 57 -9.31 6.53 -24.07
N ASN A 58 -10.54 6.91 -24.41
CA ASN A 58 -10.86 7.60 -25.67
C ASN A 58 -10.87 9.12 -25.50
N HIS A 59 -10.78 9.63 -24.26
CA HIS A 59 -10.83 11.06 -23.92
C HIS A 59 -12.08 11.76 -24.48
N THR A 60 -13.17 11.02 -24.64
CA THR A 60 -14.44 11.49 -25.21
C THR A 60 -15.39 12.03 -24.14
N LEU A 61 -15.01 11.97 -22.85
CA LEU A 61 -15.79 12.48 -21.72
C LEU A 61 -15.16 13.76 -21.13
N PRO A 62 -15.55 14.95 -21.62
CA PRO A 62 -15.00 16.22 -21.14
C PRO A 62 -15.30 16.49 -19.65
N TYR A 63 -16.43 16.00 -19.14
CA TYR A 63 -16.81 16.11 -17.72
C TYR A 63 -15.97 15.23 -16.78
N LEU A 64 -15.19 14.30 -17.32
CA LEU A 64 -14.25 13.44 -16.59
C LEU A 64 -12.81 13.70 -17.00
N SER A 65 -12.55 14.86 -17.61
CA SER A 65 -11.23 15.25 -18.12
C SER A 65 -10.70 16.51 -17.43
N GLY A 66 -9.38 16.64 -17.36
CA GLY A 66 -8.71 17.81 -16.77
C GLY A 66 -9.09 18.04 -15.31
N ASP A 67 -9.32 19.30 -14.93
CA ASP A 67 -9.63 19.70 -13.54
C ASP A 67 -10.97 19.18 -13.03
N TYR A 68 -11.91 18.82 -13.91
CA TYR A 68 -13.21 18.25 -13.50
C TYR A 68 -13.06 16.89 -12.80
N THR A 69 -11.97 16.16 -13.09
CA THR A 69 -11.65 14.92 -12.38
C THR A 69 -11.51 15.11 -10.87
N LYS A 70 -11.07 16.30 -10.42
CA LYS A 70 -10.86 16.61 -8.99
C LYS A 70 -12.15 16.61 -8.19
N GLY A 71 -13.31 16.83 -8.81
CA GLY A 71 -14.59 16.75 -8.12
C GLY A 71 -15.15 15.34 -8.00
N TYR A 72 -14.52 14.36 -8.65
CA TYR A 72 -14.89 12.94 -8.59
C TYR A 72 -13.77 12.06 -8.00
N ASP A 73 -12.53 12.54 -7.94
CA ASP A 73 -11.38 11.74 -7.46
C ASP A 73 -11.39 11.48 -5.95
N ARG A 74 -12.28 12.13 -5.20
CA ARG A 74 -12.52 11.94 -3.75
C ARG A 74 -11.22 11.85 -2.95
N LEU A 75 -10.26 12.72 -3.26
CA LEU A 75 -8.96 12.75 -2.60
C LEU A 75 -9.12 12.82 -1.08
N SER A 76 -8.69 11.75 -0.40
CA SER A 76 -8.83 11.58 1.05
C SER A 76 -7.47 11.27 1.65
N ASN A 77 -7.18 11.86 2.81
CA ASN A 77 -5.95 11.56 3.53
C ASN A 77 -6.11 11.64 5.05
N GLY A 78 -5.19 11.01 5.76
CA GLY A 78 -5.20 11.03 7.21
C GLY A 78 -4.17 10.10 7.85
N PRO A 79 -4.08 10.12 9.19
CA PRO A 79 -3.26 9.18 9.94
C PRO A 79 -3.75 7.76 9.72
N ALA A 80 -2.81 6.82 9.69
CA ALA A 80 -3.08 5.42 9.43
C ALA A 80 -2.24 4.50 10.33
N ILE A 81 -2.76 3.31 10.55
CA ILE A 81 -2.16 2.21 11.31
C ILE A 81 -1.98 1.03 10.35
N TYR A 82 -0.87 0.32 10.48
CA TYR A 82 -0.58 -0.89 9.72
C TYR A 82 -0.20 -2.01 10.66
N GLN A 83 -0.74 -3.19 10.39
CA GLN A 83 -0.50 -4.40 11.16
C GLN A 83 -0.15 -5.52 10.17
N TYR A 84 0.88 -6.30 10.49
CA TYR A 84 1.29 -7.44 9.70
C TYR A 84 1.58 -8.62 10.62
N VAL A 85 1.04 -9.77 10.23
CA VAL A 85 1.25 -11.04 10.90
C VAL A 85 1.59 -12.07 9.83
N GLY A 86 2.74 -12.71 9.97
CA GLY A 86 3.19 -13.70 9.01
C GLY A 86 4.22 -14.65 9.58
N TYR A 87 4.69 -15.54 8.73
CA TYR A 87 5.81 -16.44 9.00
C TYR A 87 6.99 -16.03 8.10
N THR A 88 8.15 -15.83 8.73
CA THR A 88 9.40 -15.59 8.02
C THR A 88 10.33 -16.77 8.26
N HIS A 89 10.78 -17.39 7.18
CA HIS A 89 11.76 -18.45 7.18
C HIS A 89 13.10 -17.89 6.69
N LEU A 90 14.13 -18.00 7.51
CA LEU A 90 15.50 -17.63 7.19
C LEU A 90 16.41 -18.85 7.40
N ASP A 91 16.79 -19.54 6.33
CA ASP A 91 17.62 -20.75 6.42
C ASP A 91 19.05 -20.43 6.93
N LYS A 92 19.61 -21.31 7.77
CA LYS A 92 21.00 -21.23 8.24
C LYS A 92 22.00 -21.37 7.10
N ARG A 93 21.67 -22.20 6.10
CA ARG A 93 22.49 -22.38 4.88
C ARG A 93 22.24 -21.30 3.84
N LYS A 94 21.34 -20.34 4.15
CA LYS A 94 21.06 -19.12 3.37
C LYS A 94 20.53 -19.39 1.94
N LEU A 95 20.10 -20.61 1.64
CA LEU A 95 19.69 -21.01 0.29
C LEU A 95 18.23 -20.61 0.00
N VAL A 96 17.36 -20.69 1.01
CA VAL A 96 15.93 -20.41 0.87
C VAL A 96 15.48 -19.51 2.02
N ASN A 97 15.16 -18.27 1.71
CA ASN A 97 14.59 -17.34 2.67
C ASN A 97 13.30 -16.76 2.09
N PHE A 98 12.21 -16.83 2.85
CA PHE A 98 10.91 -16.32 2.40
C PHE A 98 10.10 -15.77 3.55
N THR A 99 9.14 -14.92 3.23
CA THR A 99 8.13 -14.41 4.16
C THR A 99 6.77 -14.52 3.54
N VAL A 100 5.78 -14.94 4.34
CA VAL A 100 4.38 -15.03 3.92
C VAL A 100 3.49 -14.60 5.08
N GLY A 101 2.48 -13.80 4.81
CA GLY A 101 1.59 -13.31 5.85
C GLY A 101 0.45 -12.47 5.31
N ILE A 102 -0.29 -11.90 6.25
CA ILE A 102 -1.39 -10.98 5.99
C ILE A 102 -1.05 -9.61 6.56
N GLU A 103 -1.51 -8.57 5.89
CA GLU A 103 -1.43 -7.20 6.35
C GLU A 103 -2.79 -6.54 6.36
N ALA A 104 -2.99 -5.67 7.35
CA ALA A 104 -4.15 -4.81 7.49
C ALA A 104 -3.68 -3.35 7.65
N MET A 105 -4.24 -2.47 6.85
CA MET A 105 -4.06 -1.02 6.93
C MET A 105 -5.38 -0.38 7.32
N GLU A 106 -5.38 0.41 8.38
CA GLU A 106 -6.54 1.14 8.87
C GLU A 106 -6.21 2.64 8.82
N ALA A 107 -6.90 3.40 7.98
CA ALA A 107 -6.67 4.82 7.81
C ALA A 107 -7.90 5.63 8.24
N PHE A 108 -7.67 6.62 9.10
CA PHE A 108 -8.67 7.58 9.53
C PHE A 108 -8.62 8.78 8.60
N THR A 109 -9.30 8.69 7.46
CA THR A 109 -9.19 9.68 6.39
C THR A 109 -10.28 10.75 6.47
N LYS A 110 -9.96 11.92 5.91
CA LYS A 110 -10.93 12.99 5.64
C LYS A 110 -10.80 13.43 4.19
N ASN A 111 -11.93 13.72 3.55
CA ASN A 111 -11.94 14.28 2.20
C ASN A 111 -11.30 15.67 2.20
N ARG A 112 -10.39 15.91 1.26
CA ARG A 112 -9.66 17.18 1.09
C ARG A 112 -10.17 18.01 -0.07
N ARG A 113 -11.24 17.58 -0.74
CA ARG A 113 -11.93 18.34 -1.77
C ARG A 113 -12.95 19.27 -1.14
N ASP A 114 -12.98 20.52 -1.61
CA ASP A 114 -13.94 21.51 -1.15
C ASP A 114 -15.36 21.22 -1.63
N TRP A 115 -15.50 20.46 -2.73
CA TRP A 115 -16.79 20.12 -3.32
C TRP A 115 -16.74 18.77 -4.03
N ASN A 116 -17.69 17.89 -3.70
CA ASN A 116 -17.90 16.64 -4.42
C ASN A 116 -19.06 16.83 -5.41
N PHE A 117 -18.80 16.68 -6.70
CA PHE A 117 -19.82 16.94 -7.74
C PHE A 117 -20.94 15.92 -7.73
N ASP A 118 -20.66 14.68 -7.34
CA ASP A 118 -21.63 13.59 -7.28
C ASP A 118 -22.62 13.73 -6.11
N GLN A 119 -22.17 14.27 -4.98
CA GLN A 119 -23.02 14.46 -3.80
C GLN A 119 -23.61 15.87 -3.69
N MET A 120 -23.23 16.79 -4.60
CA MET A 120 -23.59 18.22 -4.56
C MET A 120 -23.39 18.86 -3.18
N LYS A 121 -22.36 18.41 -2.45
CA LYS A 121 -22.05 18.89 -1.10
C LYS A 121 -20.56 18.84 -0.81
N LYS A 122 -20.15 19.67 0.14
CA LYS A 122 -18.86 19.54 0.80
C LYS A 122 -18.92 18.40 1.82
N ASP A 123 -18.08 17.38 1.65
CA ASP A 123 -18.00 16.27 2.59
C ASP A 123 -16.92 16.54 3.64
N GLU A 124 -17.34 16.86 4.85
CA GLU A 124 -16.42 17.07 5.98
C GLU A 124 -16.34 15.87 6.93
N SER A 125 -16.97 14.76 6.59
CA SER A 125 -16.99 13.56 7.42
C SER A 125 -15.60 12.91 7.52
N ARG A 126 -15.37 12.22 8.65
CA ARG A 126 -14.21 11.35 8.84
C ARG A 126 -14.64 9.93 8.49
N ARG A 127 -13.81 9.20 7.76
CA ARG A 127 -14.05 7.82 7.36
C ARG A 127 -12.93 6.91 7.88
N LEU A 128 -13.30 5.67 8.18
CA LEU A 128 -12.35 4.59 8.42
C LEU A 128 -12.21 3.79 7.12
N ASP A 129 -11.03 3.87 6.50
CA ASP A 129 -10.67 3.08 5.33
C ASP A 129 -9.83 1.88 5.76
N ILE A 130 -10.24 0.67 5.37
CA ILE A 130 -9.55 -0.57 5.71
C ILE A 130 -9.08 -1.25 4.43
N LEU A 131 -7.77 -1.52 4.33
CA LEU A 131 -7.18 -2.28 3.23
C LEU A 131 -6.57 -3.56 3.79
N LEU A 132 -6.94 -4.70 3.21
CA LEU A 132 -6.41 -6.01 3.56
C LEU A 132 -5.56 -6.56 2.41
N GLY A 133 -4.39 -7.10 2.75
CA GLY A 133 -3.44 -7.61 1.77
C GLY A 133 -2.87 -8.97 2.19
N ILE A 134 -2.55 -9.79 1.19
CA ILE A 134 -1.71 -10.97 1.36
C ILE A 134 -0.32 -10.59 0.87
N LYS A 135 0.69 -10.87 1.70
CA LYS A 135 2.09 -10.56 1.39
C LYS A 135 2.87 -11.86 1.32
N ALA A 136 3.51 -12.08 0.18
CA ALA A 136 4.48 -13.15 -0.01
C ALA A 136 5.75 -12.55 -0.63
N GLY A 137 6.91 -12.98 -0.18
CA GLY A 137 8.18 -12.46 -0.69
C GLY A 137 9.33 -13.43 -0.50
N TRP A 138 10.24 -13.46 -1.46
CA TRP A 138 11.50 -14.17 -1.37
C TRP A 138 12.60 -13.20 -0.94
N ILE A 139 13.46 -13.62 0.00
CA ILE A 139 14.54 -12.80 0.54
C ILE A 139 15.86 -13.31 -0.07
N LEU A 140 16.49 -12.52 -0.93
CA LEU A 140 17.79 -12.85 -1.52
C LEU A 140 18.89 -12.17 -0.72
N PRO A 141 19.73 -12.93 0.01
CA PRO A 141 20.82 -12.34 0.75
C PRO A 141 22.00 -12.05 -0.20
N PHE A 142 22.31 -10.77 -0.41
CA PHE A 142 23.52 -10.35 -1.11
C PHE A 142 24.64 -10.14 -0.10
N TYR A 143 25.68 -10.98 -0.16
CA TYR A 143 26.89 -10.80 0.63
C TYR A 143 28.03 -10.36 -0.30
N GLY A 144 28.61 -9.19 -0.03
CA GLY A 144 29.95 -8.89 -0.50
C GLY A 144 30.93 -9.86 0.19
N LYS A 145 31.91 -10.38 -0.54
CA LYS A 145 33.01 -11.12 0.08
C LYS A 145 33.56 -10.25 1.20
N ALA A 146 33.47 -10.69 2.45
CA ALA A 146 34.26 -10.08 3.51
C ALA A 146 35.72 -10.29 3.07
N GLU A 147 36.43 -9.20 2.77
CA GLU A 147 37.86 -9.26 2.51
C GLU A 147 38.48 -10.06 3.66
N GLU A 148 39.15 -11.16 3.32
CA GLU A 148 40.06 -11.82 4.22
C GLU A 148 41.05 -10.75 4.67
N ARG A 149 40.87 -10.23 5.88
CA ARG A 149 41.87 -9.39 6.53
C ARG A 149 43.07 -10.28 6.77
N ILE A 150 43.98 -10.30 5.81
CA ILE A 150 45.31 -10.88 5.96
C ILE A 150 46.05 -9.98 6.95
N TYR A 151 46.11 -10.41 8.21
CA TYR A 151 47.01 -9.85 9.19
C TYR A 151 48.43 -10.26 8.79
N THR A 152 49.27 -9.31 8.38
CA THR A 152 50.73 -9.53 8.29
C THR A 152 51.36 -8.94 9.55
N PHE A 153 52.21 -9.75 10.19
CA PHE A 153 52.93 -9.49 11.44
C PHE A 153 53.96 -8.37 11.33
#